data_AF-A0A3S9E576-F1
#
_entry.id   AF-A0A3S9E576-F1
#
_cell.length_a   1.000
_cell.length_b   1.000
_cell.length_c   1.000
_cell.angle_alpha   90.00
_cell.angle_beta   90.00
_cell.angle_gamma   90.00
#
_symmetry.space_group_name_H-M   'P 1'
#
loop_
_entity.id
_entity.type
_entity.pdbx_description
1 polymer ?
#
loop_
_entity_poly.entity_id
_entity_poly.type
_entity_poly.pdbx_seq_one_letter_code
_entity_poly.pdbx_strand_id
1 'polypeptide(L)'
;MSKQVEIFTDGACSGNPGPGGWGAILRFNGTTKELSGGEAETTNNRMELLAAISALNALKEPCTVELHTDSKYVMDGISKWIHGWKKNGWKTADKKPVKNGELWQALDEANRRHKVTWNWVKGHAGHTENERADELAREGMAPFKKGPFKPAAAPKPAAQAKQPTVAKARRSTQSY
;
A
#
# COMPACT_ATOMS: atom_id res chain seq x y z
N MET A 1 7.12 -1.66 26.55
CA MET A 1 7.71 -2.15 25.28
C MET A 1 7.11 -1.34 24.15
N SER A 2 7.90 -0.85 23.19
CA SER A 2 7.37 -0.14 22.01
C SER A 2 6.63 -1.13 21.10
N LYS A 3 5.48 -0.73 20.52
CA LYS A 3 4.73 -1.58 19.59
C LYS A 3 5.57 -1.81 18.32
N GLN A 4 5.66 -3.05 17.88
CA GLN A 4 6.33 -3.42 16.64
C GLN A 4 5.30 -3.51 15.52
N VAL A 5 5.46 -2.70 14.47
CA VAL A 5 4.55 -2.65 13.33
C VAL A 5 5.32 -2.91 12.05
N GLU A 6 4.84 -3.85 11.24
CA GLU A 6 5.35 -4.03 9.88
C GLU A 6 4.51 -3.20 8.93
N ILE A 7 5.17 -2.51 8.01
CA ILE A 7 4.53 -1.67 7.00
C ILE A 7 5.05 -2.06 5.62
N PHE A 8 4.16 -2.23 4.66
CA PHE A 8 4.48 -2.48 3.25
C PHE A 8 3.84 -1.39 2.42
N THR A 9 4.59 -0.83 1.48
CA THR A 9 4.14 0.34 0.70
C THR A 9 4.49 0.21 -0.76
N ASP A 10 3.61 0.71 -1.62
CA ASP A 10 3.84 0.84 -3.05
C ASP A 10 3.09 2.07 -3.62
N GLY A 11 3.55 2.56 -4.77
CA GLY A 11 2.97 3.66 -5.52
C GLY A 11 3.04 3.40 -7.02
N ALA A 12 1.92 3.62 -7.71
CA ALA A 12 1.79 3.38 -9.14
C ALA A 12 1.22 4.60 -9.85
N CYS A 13 1.59 4.80 -11.12
CA CYS A 13 1.07 5.87 -11.95
C CYS A 13 0.85 5.40 -13.40
N SER A 14 -0.28 5.79 -13.98
CA SER A 14 -0.66 5.51 -15.37
C SER A 14 -0.31 6.69 -16.26
N GLY A 15 0.97 6.77 -16.67
CA GLY A 15 1.58 7.97 -17.22
C GLY A 15 2.44 8.67 -16.16
N ASN A 16 3.38 9.54 -16.57
CA ASN A 16 4.29 10.22 -15.64
C ASN A 16 4.65 11.63 -16.14
N PRO A 17 3.79 12.66 -15.90
CA PRO A 17 2.65 12.63 -14.99
C PRO A 17 1.37 11.98 -15.56
N GLY A 18 0.42 11.66 -14.68
CA GLY A 18 -0.91 11.13 -15.01
C GLY A 18 -1.68 10.65 -13.76
N PRO A 19 -2.80 9.93 -13.93
CA PRO A 19 -3.53 9.33 -12.82
C PRO A 19 -2.65 8.36 -12.04
N GLY A 20 -2.55 8.53 -10.72
CA GLY A 20 -1.74 7.70 -9.86
C GLY A 20 -2.46 7.29 -8.58
N GLY A 21 -1.95 6.26 -7.94
CA GLY A 21 -2.44 5.77 -6.66
C GLY A 21 -1.32 5.17 -5.82
N TRP A 22 -1.57 5.09 -4.52
CA TRP A 22 -0.65 4.56 -3.53
C TRP A 22 -1.38 3.57 -2.63
N GLY A 23 -0.64 2.59 -2.13
CA GLY A 23 -1.14 1.53 -1.27
C GLY A 23 -0.21 1.29 -0.09
N ALA A 24 -0.80 0.99 1.07
CA ALA A 24 -0.03 0.62 2.26
C ALA A 24 -0.76 -0.44 3.09
N ILE A 25 0.03 -1.37 3.64
CA ILE A 25 -0.43 -2.41 4.56
C ILE A 25 0.30 -2.21 5.88
N LEU A 26 -0.42 -2.19 6.99
CA LEU A 26 0.12 -2.12 8.35
C LEU A 26 -0.27 -3.39 9.10
N ARG A 27 0.70 -4.07 9.70
CA ARG A 27 0.48 -5.28 10.51
C ARG A 27 0.94 -5.08 11.93
N PHE A 28 0.07 -5.43 12.87
CA PHE A 28 0.34 -5.37 14.30
C PHE A 28 -0.44 -6.47 15.02
N ASN A 29 0.25 -7.32 15.79
CA ASN A 29 -0.36 -8.40 16.59
C ASN A 29 -1.40 -9.25 15.82
N GLY A 30 -1.04 -9.69 14.60
CA GLY A 30 -1.92 -10.49 13.75
C GLY A 30 -3.09 -9.73 13.11
N THR A 31 -3.25 -8.43 13.41
CA THR A 31 -4.23 -7.57 12.75
C THR A 31 -3.59 -6.86 11.58
N THR A 32 -4.28 -6.87 10.43
CA THR A 32 -3.85 -6.15 9.22
C THR A 32 -4.80 -4.98 8.97
N LYS A 33 -4.22 -3.83 8.62
CA LYS A 33 -4.95 -2.64 8.16
C LYS A 33 -4.41 -2.24 6.78
N GLU A 34 -5.31 -2.11 5.82
CA GLU A 34 -4.99 -1.64 4.47
C GLU A 34 -5.40 -0.17 4.31
N LEU A 35 -4.59 0.58 3.57
CA LEU A 35 -4.79 1.98 3.24
C LEU A 35 -4.49 2.17 1.75
N SER A 36 -5.28 3.00 1.08
CA SER A 36 -5.02 3.41 -0.29
C SER A 36 -5.55 4.82 -0.56
N GLY A 37 -5.03 5.43 -1.60
CA GLY A 37 -5.48 6.72 -2.11
C GLY A 37 -4.93 6.98 -3.51
N GLY A 38 -5.34 8.07 -4.13
CA GLY A 38 -4.83 8.43 -5.45
C GLY A 38 -5.12 9.87 -5.83
N GLU A 39 -4.52 10.28 -6.94
CA GLU A 39 -4.59 11.64 -7.48
C GLU A 39 -4.77 11.58 -9.00
N ALA A 40 -5.52 12.54 -9.56
CA ALA A 40 -5.79 12.57 -11.00
C ALA A 40 -4.56 12.91 -11.86
N GLU A 41 -3.68 13.76 -11.34
CA GLU A 41 -2.48 14.23 -12.03
C GLU A 41 -1.32 14.24 -11.04
N THR A 42 -0.49 13.20 -11.09
CA THR A 42 0.61 12.98 -10.16
C THR A 42 1.76 12.24 -10.84
N THR A 43 2.74 11.77 -10.08
CA THR A 43 3.88 10.98 -10.59
C THR A 43 4.09 9.75 -9.73
N ASN A 44 4.78 8.73 -10.26
CA ASN A 44 5.11 7.52 -9.50
C ASN A 44 5.80 7.84 -8.18
N ASN A 45 6.86 8.65 -8.24
CA ASN A 45 7.64 9.06 -7.07
C ASN A 45 6.83 9.77 -5.99
N ARG A 46 5.79 10.53 -6.37
CA ARG A 46 4.89 11.18 -5.41
C ARG A 46 4.00 10.15 -4.73
N MET A 47 3.47 9.19 -5.48
CA MET A 47 2.64 8.11 -4.93
C MET A 47 3.44 7.21 -3.98
N GLU A 48 4.68 6.85 -4.34
CA GLU A 48 5.57 6.09 -3.46
C GLU A 48 5.84 6.83 -2.13
N LEU A 49 6.09 8.15 -2.18
CA LEU A 49 6.25 8.97 -0.98
C LEU A 49 4.97 9.03 -0.14
N LEU A 50 3.83 9.26 -0.78
CA LEU A 50 2.54 9.37 -0.10
C LEU A 50 2.13 8.05 0.57
N ALA A 51 2.49 6.89 0.00
CA ALA A 51 2.30 5.60 0.62
C ALA A 51 2.99 5.53 2.00
N ALA A 52 4.28 5.83 2.03
CA ALA A 52 5.10 5.82 3.25
C ALA A 52 4.64 6.86 4.28
N ILE A 53 4.36 8.09 3.83
CA ILE A 53 3.84 9.16 4.69
C ILE A 53 2.52 8.74 5.33
N SER A 54 1.57 8.26 4.52
CA SER A 54 0.23 7.90 4.99
C SER A 54 0.27 6.73 5.97
N ALA A 55 1.13 5.74 5.72
CA ALA A 55 1.31 4.62 6.64
C ALA A 55 1.87 5.05 7.99
N LEU A 56 2.94 5.86 8.00
CA LEU A 56 3.53 6.38 9.25
C LEU A 56 2.57 7.33 10.00
N ASN A 57 1.78 8.13 9.27
CA ASN A 57 0.78 9.01 9.87
C ASN A 57 -0.45 8.29 10.43
N ALA A 58 -0.73 7.07 9.97
CA ALA A 58 -1.80 6.25 10.53
C ALA A 58 -1.48 5.71 11.93
N LEU A 59 -0.21 5.73 12.35
CA LEU A 59 0.23 5.33 13.68
C LEU A 59 -0.06 6.44 14.70
N LYS A 60 -0.87 6.11 15.71
CA LYS A 60 -1.38 7.05 16.70
C LYS A 60 -0.38 7.42 17.80
N GLU A 61 0.69 6.65 17.92
CA GLU A 61 1.72 6.81 18.95
C GLU A 61 3.09 6.36 18.41
N PRO A 62 4.20 6.69 19.10
CA PRO A 62 5.53 6.20 18.71
C PRO A 62 5.59 4.67 18.69
N CYS A 63 6.18 4.13 17.62
CA CYS A 63 6.28 2.69 17.37
C CYS A 63 7.70 2.34 16.91
N THR A 64 8.07 1.07 17.03
CA THR A 64 9.17 0.47 16.27
C THR A 64 8.59 -0.06 14.97
N VAL A 65 9.09 0.40 13.83
CA VAL A 65 8.49 0.13 12.51
C VAL A 65 9.50 -0.56 11.61
N GLU A 66 9.09 -1.66 10.97
CA GLU A 66 9.80 -2.25 9.84
C GLU A 66 9.05 -1.87 8.57
N LEU A 67 9.60 -0.95 7.79
CA LEU A 67 8.94 -0.42 6.59
C LEU A 67 9.59 -0.98 5.34
N HIS A 68 8.82 -1.72 4.56
CA HIS A 68 9.19 -2.37 3.32
C HIS A 68 8.67 -1.57 2.12
N THR A 69 9.57 -1.28 1.18
CA THR A 69 9.25 -0.62 -0.09
C THR A 69 10.20 -1.13 -1.17
N ASP A 70 9.73 -1.26 -2.40
CA ASP A 70 10.57 -1.52 -3.56
C ASP A 70 11.03 -0.25 -4.28
N SER A 71 10.52 0.92 -3.86
CA SER A 71 10.94 2.21 -4.36
C SER A 71 12.39 2.51 -3.97
N LYS A 72 13.27 2.45 -4.98
CA LYS A 72 14.63 3.00 -4.86
C LYS A 72 14.62 4.50 -4.61
N TYR A 73 13.62 5.23 -5.12
CA TYR A 73 13.53 6.67 -4.92
C TYR A 73 13.31 7.02 -3.44
N VAL A 74 12.38 6.33 -2.79
CA VAL A 74 12.14 6.46 -1.34
C VAL A 74 13.36 5.98 -0.55
N MET A 75 13.88 4.79 -0.89
CA MET A 75 15.03 4.21 -0.17
C MET A 75 16.28 5.08 -0.23
N ASP A 76 16.69 5.53 -1.42
CA ASP A 76 17.87 6.37 -1.56
C ASP A 76 17.65 7.76 -0.96
N GLY A 77 16.44 8.31 -1.07
CA GLY A 77 16.15 9.60 -0.47
C GLY A 77 16.22 9.59 1.04
N ILE A 78 15.62 8.59 1.71
CA ILE A 78 15.65 8.52 3.18
C ILE A 78 17.03 8.14 3.72
N SER A 79 17.79 7.29 3.01
CA SER A 79 19.07 6.79 3.50
C SER A 79 20.28 7.64 3.11
N LYS A 80 20.21 8.41 2.01
CA LYS A 80 21.35 9.15 1.46
C LYS A 80 21.08 10.65 1.36
N TRP A 81 19.98 11.04 0.71
CA TRP A 81 19.83 12.44 0.26
C TRP A 81 19.28 13.38 1.33
N ILE A 82 18.35 12.89 2.15
CA ILE A 82 17.58 13.72 3.08
C ILE A 82 18.46 14.47 4.09
N HIS A 83 19.57 13.86 4.53
CA HIS A 83 20.53 14.48 5.44
C HIS A 83 21.18 15.72 4.83
N GLY A 84 21.59 15.62 3.55
CA GLY A 84 22.17 16.73 2.80
C GLY A 84 21.13 17.83 2.53
N TRP A 85 19.92 17.46 2.15
CA TRP A 85 18.83 18.41 1.91
C TRP A 85 18.46 19.18 3.16
N LYS A 86 18.33 18.53 4.32
CA LYS A 86 18.05 19.19 5.60
C LYS A 86 19.13 20.21 5.96
N LYS A 87 20.41 19.84 5.80
CA LYS A 87 21.55 20.74 6.05
C LYS A 87 21.53 21.97 5.12
N ASN A 88 21.08 21.79 3.88
CA ASN A 88 21.05 22.84 2.86
C ASN A 88 19.70 23.58 2.78
N GLY A 89 18.82 23.45 3.78
CA GLY A 89 17.53 24.13 3.81
C GLY A 89 16.59 23.68 2.69
N TRP A 90 16.58 22.39 2.40
CA TRP A 90 15.76 21.73 1.36
C TRP A 90 16.03 22.24 -0.06
N LYS A 91 17.31 22.50 -0.36
CA LYS A 91 17.80 22.89 -1.68
C LYS A 91 18.84 21.91 -2.22
N THR A 92 18.89 21.79 -3.55
CA THR A 92 19.92 21.04 -4.27
C THR A 92 21.26 21.81 -4.28
N ALA A 93 22.32 21.18 -4.79
CA ALA A 93 23.62 21.83 -4.97
C ALA A 93 23.54 23.11 -5.83
N ASP A 94 22.64 23.13 -6.82
CA ASP A 94 22.37 24.29 -7.68
C ASP A 94 21.48 25.35 -7.01
N LYS A 95 21.27 25.27 -5.69
CA LYS A 95 20.43 26.16 -4.87
C LYS A 95 18.96 26.20 -5.28
N LYS A 96 18.49 25.23 -6.09
CA LYS A 96 17.08 25.08 -6.45
C LYS A 96 16.33 24.31 -5.37
N PRO A 97 15.02 24.52 -5.18
CA PRO A 97 14.21 23.68 -4.30
C PRO A 97 14.33 22.20 -4.67
N VAL A 98 14.38 21.32 -3.68
CA VAL A 98 14.34 19.87 -3.89
C VAL A 98 13.00 19.49 -4.52
N LYS A 99 13.04 18.65 -5.56
CA LYS A 99 11.83 18.10 -6.18
C LYS A 99 11.05 17.27 -5.15
N ASN A 100 9.74 17.51 -5.05
CA ASN A 100 8.86 16.94 -4.03
C ASN A 100 9.29 17.30 -2.59
N GLY A 101 9.95 18.44 -2.39
CA GLY A 101 10.50 18.85 -1.10
C GLY A 101 9.46 18.95 0.01
N GLU A 102 8.21 19.24 -0.32
CA GLU A 102 7.07 19.23 0.59
C GLU A 102 6.74 17.82 1.11
N LEU A 103 6.77 16.82 0.23
CA LEU A 103 6.54 15.41 0.61
C LEU A 103 7.73 14.85 1.38
N TRP A 104 8.96 15.21 1.00
CA TRP A 104 10.15 14.80 1.76
C TRP A 104 10.16 15.37 3.17
N GLN A 105 9.74 16.62 3.36
CA GLN A 105 9.57 17.22 4.67
C GLN A 105 8.52 16.51 5.51
N ALA A 106 7.35 16.21 4.91
CA ALA A 106 6.30 15.45 5.58
C ALA A 106 6.76 14.03 5.96
N LEU A 107 7.54 13.38 5.09
CA LEU A 107 8.11 12.06 5.37
C LEU A 107 9.15 12.11 6.50
N ASP A 108 10.04 13.10 6.52
CA ASP A 108 11.01 13.30 7.60
C ASP A 108 10.32 13.49 8.95
N GLU A 109 9.26 14.31 8.97
CA GLU A 109 8.47 14.55 10.17
C GLU A 109 7.79 13.27 10.66
N ALA A 110 7.11 12.54 9.77
CA ALA A 110 6.45 11.28 10.09
C ALA A 110 7.47 10.23 10.58
N ASN A 111 8.59 10.10 9.88
CA ASN A 111 9.66 9.16 10.21
C ASN A 111 10.26 9.44 11.59
N ARG A 112 10.45 10.71 11.97
CA ARG A 112 11.04 11.09 13.28
C ARG A 112 10.15 10.75 14.48
N ARG A 113 8.84 10.55 14.29
CA ARG A 113 7.91 10.15 15.38
C ARG A 113 8.08 8.68 15.78
N HIS A 114 8.77 7.87 14.98
CA HIS A 114 8.90 6.43 15.16
C HIS A 114 10.37 6.00 15.10
N LYS A 115 10.66 4.79 15.59
CA LYS A 115 11.95 4.11 15.34
C LYS A 115 11.78 3.25 14.10
N VAL A 116 12.07 3.81 12.93
CA VAL A 116 11.85 3.14 11.64
C VAL A 116 13.12 2.46 11.13
N THR A 117 13.01 1.18 10.80
CA THR A 117 13.97 0.42 10.00
C THR A 117 13.43 0.32 8.58
N TRP A 118 14.21 0.81 7.61
CA TRP A 118 13.83 0.81 6.19
C TRP A 118 14.41 -0.39 5.48
N ASN A 119 13.54 -1.19 4.87
CA ASN A 119 13.85 -2.42 4.16
C ASN A 119 13.54 -2.24 2.67
N TRP A 120 14.58 -2.17 1.84
CA TRP A 120 14.38 -2.21 0.40
C TRP A 120 14.16 -3.66 -0.03
N VAL A 121 13.01 -3.90 -0.68
CA VAL A 121 12.71 -5.20 -1.28
C VAL A 121 12.81 -5.09 -2.80
N LYS A 122 13.17 -6.18 -3.46
CA LYS A 122 13.22 -6.20 -4.91
C LYS A 122 11.80 -6.35 -5.45
N GLY A 123 11.34 -5.38 -6.26
CA GLY A 123 10.04 -5.47 -6.93
C GLY A 123 9.87 -6.77 -7.72
N HIS A 124 8.66 -7.33 -7.69
CA HIS A 124 8.27 -8.60 -8.34
C HIS A 124 8.96 -9.88 -7.84
N ALA A 125 9.54 -9.88 -6.64
CA ALA A 125 10.21 -11.05 -6.07
C ALA A 125 9.29 -11.98 -5.23
N GLY A 126 7.96 -11.95 -5.42
CA GLY A 126 7.04 -12.85 -4.71
C GLY A 126 6.81 -12.50 -3.24
N HIS A 127 6.94 -11.22 -2.87
CA HIS A 127 6.52 -10.73 -1.56
C HIS A 127 5.02 -10.40 -1.62
N THR A 128 4.19 -11.34 -1.13
CA THR A 128 2.72 -11.24 -1.14
C THR A 128 2.20 -9.88 -0.63
N GLU A 129 2.88 -9.29 0.36
CA GLU A 129 2.51 -8.01 0.94
C GLU A 129 2.78 -6.83 0.02
N ASN A 130 3.91 -6.84 -0.69
CA ASN A 130 4.22 -5.82 -1.68
C ASN A 130 3.29 -5.92 -2.88
N GLU A 131 2.97 -7.14 -3.33
CA GLU A 131 1.98 -7.37 -4.38
C GLU A 131 0.60 -6.85 -3.96
N ARG A 132 0.21 -7.04 -2.70
CA ARG A 132 -1.04 -6.48 -2.18
C ARG A 132 -0.98 -4.94 -2.05
N ALA A 133 0.17 -4.36 -1.73
CA ALA A 133 0.34 -2.90 -1.72
C ALA A 133 0.25 -2.29 -3.14
N ASP A 134 0.81 -2.97 -4.14
CA ASP A 134 0.67 -2.62 -5.58
C ASP A 134 -0.79 -2.68 -6.03
N GLU A 135 -1.53 -3.72 -5.62
CA GLU A 135 -2.99 -3.82 -5.86
C GLU A 135 -3.74 -2.63 -5.25
N LEU A 136 -3.46 -2.30 -3.97
CA LEU A 136 -4.05 -1.16 -3.28
C LEU A 136 -3.73 0.17 -4.00
N ALA A 137 -2.51 0.31 -4.54
CA ALA A 137 -2.14 1.47 -5.34
C ALA A 137 -2.95 1.56 -6.64
N ARG A 138 -3.19 0.43 -7.33
CA ARG A 138 -4.07 0.39 -8.51
C ARG A 138 -5.52 0.67 -8.17
N GLU A 139 -6.02 0.18 -7.04
CA GLU A 139 -7.36 0.46 -6.53
C GLU A 139 -7.52 1.96 -6.23
N GLY A 140 -6.55 2.59 -5.56
CA GLY A 140 -6.54 4.02 -5.26
C GLY A 140 -6.48 4.90 -6.52
N MET A 141 -5.82 4.42 -7.57
CA MET A 141 -5.76 5.08 -8.88
C MET A 141 -7.05 4.95 -9.70
N ALA A 142 -7.82 3.88 -9.49
CA ALA A 142 -8.95 3.51 -10.36
C ALA A 142 -10.00 4.62 -10.55
N PRO A 143 -10.40 5.41 -9.53
CA PRO A 143 -11.35 6.52 -9.69
C PRO A 143 -10.90 7.62 -10.65
N PHE A 144 -9.59 7.70 -10.93
CA PHE A 144 -8.99 8.76 -11.72
C PHE A 144 -8.69 8.35 -13.17
N LYS A 145 -8.84 7.07 -13.51
CA LYS A 145 -8.70 6.60 -14.88
C LYS A 145 -9.97 6.91 -15.68
N LYS A 146 -9.82 7.57 -16.83
CA LYS A 146 -10.93 7.75 -17.79
C LYS A 146 -11.14 6.44 -18.57
N GLY A 147 -12.17 5.67 -18.20
CA GLY A 147 -12.60 4.41 -18.83
C GLY A 147 -13.70 3.73 -17.99
N PRO A 148 -14.52 2.80 -18.54
CA PRO A 148 -15.68 2.29 -17.81
C PRO A 148 -15.21 1.51 -16.58
N PHE A 149 -15.59 2.00 -15.41
CA PHE A 149 -15.41 1.34 -14.12
C PHE A 149 -15.92 -0.12 -14.22
N LYS A 150 -15.00 -1.08 -14.17
CA LYS A 150 -15.32 -2.47 -13.84
C LYS A 150 -14.89 -2.68 -12.39
N PRO A 151 -15.82 -2.77 -11.42
CA PRO A 151 -15.44 -3.09 -10.05
C PRO A 151 -14.77 -4.47 -10.01
N ALA A 152 -13.79 -4.63 -9.12
CA ALA A 152 -13.20 -5.92 -8.81
C ALA A 152 -14.32 -6.88 -8.39
N ALA A 153 -14.33 -8.08 -8.98
CA ALA A 153 -15.33 -9.08 -8.66
C ALA A 153 -15.24 -9.45 -7.18
N ALA A 154 -16.38 -9.39 -6.47
CA ALA A 154 -16.47 -9.84 -5.09
C ALA A 154 -15.91 -11.28 -4.96
N PRO A 155 -15.25 -11.61 -3.84
CA PRO A 155 -14.75 -12.96 -3.62
C PRO A 155 -15.91 -13.94 -3.75
N LYS A 156 -15.73 -14.98 -4.58
CA LYS A 156 -16.73 -16.01 -4.80
C LYS A 156 -17.11 -16.63 -3.44
N PRO A 157 -18.41 -16.78 -3.13
CA PRO A 157 -18.82 -17.46 -1.92
C PRO A 157 -18.27 -18.90 -1.94
N ALA A 158 -17.71 -19.34 -0.81
CA ALA A 158 -17.24 -20.70 -0.62
C ALA A 158 -18.37 -21.68 -0.99
N ALA A 159 -18.07 -22.63 -1.87
CA ALA A 159 -19.03 -23.62 -2.33
C ALA A 159 -19.58 -24.42 -1.13
N GLN A 160 -20.88 -24.29 -0.87
CA GLN A 160 -21.57 -25.12 0.12
C GLN A 160 -21.59 -26.57 -0.36
N ALA A 161 -21.06 -27.47 0.47
CA ALA A 161 -21.10 -28.90 0.25
C ALA A 161 -22.57 -29.38 0.18
N LYS A 162 -22.93 -30.04 -0.93
CA LYS A 162 -24.26 -30.62 -1.12
C LYS A 162 -24.45 -31.80 -0.16
N GLN A 163 -25.49 -31.73 0.68
CA GLN A 163 -25.95 -32.86 1.47
C GLN A 163 -26.52 -33.97 0.54
N PRO A 164 -26.32 -35.26 0.86
CA PRO A 164 -26.86 -36.36 0.07
C PRO A 164 -28.37 -36.49 0.27
N THR A 165 -29.10 -36.69 -0.84
CA THR A 165 -30.55 -36.87 -0.86
C THR A 165 -30.94 -38.29 -0.44
N VAL A 166 -31.84 -38.40 0.54
CA VAL A 166 -32.41 -39.67 1.00
C VAL A 166 -33.52 -40.12 0.03
N ALA A 167 -33.42 -41.35 -0.46
CA ALA A 167 -34.39 -41.98 -1.35
C ALA A 167 -35.73 -42.25 -0.65
N LYS A 168 -36.86 -41.86 -1.27
CA LYS A 168 -38.21 -42.22 -0.83
C LYS A 168 -38.60 -43.60 -1.37
N ALA A 169 -38.86 -44.54 -0.46
CA ALA A 169 -39.43 -45.85 -0.75
C ALA A 169 -40.87 -45.73 -1.30
N ARG A 170 -41.16 -46.46 -2.38
CA ARG A 170 -42.51 -46.60 -2.97
C ARG A 170 -43.34 -47.57 -2.11
N ARG A 171 -44.54 -47.14 -1.67
CA ARG A 171 -45.54 -48.03 -1.08
C ARG A 171 -46.38 -48.68 -2.18
N SER A 172 -46.44 -50.00 -2.11
CA SER A 172 -47.35 -50.90 -2.83
C SER A 172 -48.81 -50.50 -2.62
N THR A 173 -49.60 -50.53 -3.69
CA THR A 173 -51.07 -50.61 -3.63
C THR A 173 -51.50 -51.89 -4.32
N GLN A 174 -52.23 -52.72 -3.58
CA GLN A 174 -52.78 -53.99 -3.98
C GLN A 174 -54.32 -53.87 -3.95
N SER A 175 -54.96 -54.25 -5.04
CA SER A 175 -56.41 -54.50 -5.21
C SER A 175 -56.48 -55.31 -6.53
N TYR A 176 -57.06 -56.50 -6.67
CA TYR A 176 -58.07 -57.30 -5.98
C TYR A 176 -57.60 -58.75 -5.86
#